data_AF-A0A919YP90-F1
#
_entry.id   AF-A0A919YP90-F1
#
_cell.length_a   1.000
_cell.length_b   1.000
_cell.length_c   1.000
_cell.angle_alpha   90.00
_cell.angle_beta   90.00
_cell.angle_gamma   90.00
#
_symmetry.space_group_name_H-M   'P 1'
#
loop_
_entity.id
_entity.type
_entity.pdbx_description
1 polymer ?
#
loop_
_entity_poly.entity_id
_entity_poly.type
_entity_poly.pdbx_seq_one_letter_code
_entity_poly.pdbx_strand_id
1 'polypeptide(L)'
;MEMIHLQAILTIRISDFLYKQLNNVTFNIHMNEVGDIDYYFSFIDEKTMQIDAHYPIDAKRFENSVFDEVFTKEACTRVIYRDEFNVMIHNFYLACQISDPAGFEITNIKILVDGYDKKFVFTKSLLNPFSVGNLVDEKNPFSRLIDRIHVNSVIDWLKGQKDFWKEVAQSKTGISINYFRYFHEENGPMNCLWLCMALEALLVTNQNFSRNQIYGKLRYFIDEEEIDSKTLQKLVDNFYSFRSKIVHGKLNLYRPTMIHNATKEVDILEDSITSNESFGYLAVRICLYNMIKNNIHNLDFEEEIIYKLKQ
;
A
#
# COMPACT_ATOMS: atom_id res chain seq x y z
N MET A 1 -13.53 31.59 11.48
CA MET A 1 -13.21 30.16 11.61
C MET A 1 -11.70 30.09 11.76
N GLU A 2 -11.21 29.54 12.86
CA GLU A 2 -9.77 29.34 13.05
C GLU A 2 -9.28 28.30 12.03
N MET A 3 -8.09 28.50 11.47
CA MET A 3 -7.47 27.60 10.50
C MET A 3 -6.16 27.09 11.08
N ILE A 4 -5.87 25.81 10.89
CA ILE A 4 -4.53 25.26 11.12
C ILE A 4 -3.86 25.12 9.77
N HIS A 5 -2.64 25.64 9.65
CA HIS A 5 -1.79 25.37 8.50
C HIS A 5 -0.88 24.19 8.83
N LEU A 6 -1.01 23.10 8.08
CA LEU A 6 -0.09 21.97 8.14
C LEU A 6 0.78 21.95 6.90
N GLN A 7 2.07 21.75 7.11
CA GLN A 7 3.05 21.63 6.05
C GLN A 7 3.93 20.40 6.29
N ALA A 8 4.14 19.59 5.27
CA ALA A 8 5.12 18.50 5.28
C ALA A 8 6.26 18.82 4.32
N ILE A 9 7.50 18.67 4.79
CA ILE A 9 8.71 18.70 3.98
C ILE A 9 9.25 17.27 3.90
N LEU A 10 9.27 16.72 2.68
CA LEU A 10 9.59 15.34 2.39
C LEU A 10 10.93 15.28 1.67
N THR A 11 11.90 14.54 2.20
CA THR A 11 13.09 14.16 1.44
C THR A 11 12.79 12.87 0.68
N ILE A 12 12.87 12.91 -0.64
CA ILE A 12 12.32 11.87 -1.52
C ILE A 12 13.35 11.32 -2.51
N ARG A 13 13.09 10.09 -2.98
CA ARG A 13 13.59 9.57 -4.26
C ARG A 13 12.37 9.39 -5.15
N ILE A 14 12.42 9.92 -6.38
CA ILE A 14 11.28 9.90 -7.29
C ILE A 14 11.72 9.55 -8.72
N SER A 15 10.89 8.81 -9.43
CA SER A 15 11.08 8.53 -10.86
C SER A 15 10.69 9.73 -11.72
N ASP A 16 11.28 9.83 -12.91
CA ASP A 16 10.90 10.86 -13.89
C ASP A 16 9.41 10.81 -14.27
N PHE A 17 8.81 9.62 -14.22
CA PHE A 17 7.40 9.42 -14.53
C PHE A 17 6.50 10.12 -13.51
N LEU A 18 6.75 9.91 -12.21
CA LEU A 18 5.98 10.55 -11.15
C LEU A 18 6.32 12.03 -11.01
N TYR A 19 7.59 12.41 -11.17
CA TYR A 19 8.01 13.82 -11.10
C TYR A 19 7.23 14.72 -12.06
N LYS A 20 7.04 14.26 -13.30
CA LYS A 20 6.27 14.98 -14.34
C LYS A 20 4.78 15.13 -13.99
N GLN A 21 4.23 14.25 -13.15
CA GLN A 21 2.82 14.24 -12.80
C GLN A 21 2.51 14.98 -11.51
N LEU A 22 3.48 15.15 -10.61
CA LEU A 22 3.24 15.67 -9.25
C LEU A 22 3.68 17.13 -9.07
N ASN A 23 4.25 17.75 -10.10
CA ASN A 23 4.73 19.13 -9.98
C ASN A 23 3.58 20.13 -10.00
N ASN A 24 3.37 20.83 -8.88
CA ASN A 24 2.32 21.83 -8.68
C ASN A 24 0.90 21.27 -8.85
N VAL A 25 0.63 20.13 -8.22
CA VAL A 25 -0.69 19.48 -8.24
C VAL A 25 -1.43 19.72 -6.94
N THR A 26 -2.74 19.94 -7.07
CA THR A 26 -3.66 19.99 -5.93
C THR A 26 -4.54 18.75 -5.93
N PHE A 27 -4.61 18.06 -4.80
CA PHE A 27 -5.56 16.98 -4.58
C PHE A 27 -6.58 17.39 -3.53
N ASN A 28 -7.87 17.39 -3.91
CA ASN A 28 -8.97 17.50 -2.96
C ASN A 28 -9.30 16.10 -2.41
N ILE A 29 -9.17 15.92 -1.09
CA ILE A 29 -9.39 14.64 -0.40
C ILE A 29 -10.38 14.84 0.74
N HIS A 30 -11.37 13.96 0.82
CA HIS A 30 -12.32 13.89 1.92
C HIS A 30 -11.79 13.00 3.04
N MET A 31 -11.67 13.53 4.25
CA MET A 31 -11.37 12.77 5.46
C MET A 31 -12.58 12.80 6.40
N ASN A 32 -12.96 11.65 6.97
CA ASN A 32 -14.22 11.55 7.74
C ASN A 32 -14.29 12.56 8.90
N GLU A 33 -13.19 12.72 9.65
CA GLU A 33 -13.15 13.60 10.81
C GLU A 33 -13.00 15.09 10.42
N VAL A 34 -12.42 15.37 9.25
CA VAL A 34 -11.96 16.72 8.87
C VAL A 34 -12.81 17.37 7.76
N GLY A 35 -13.40 16.58 6.87
CA GLY A 35 -14.08 17.02 5.65
C GLY A 35 -13.15 17.08 4.45
N ASP A 36 -13.53 17.87 3.45
CA ASP A 36 -12.75 18.05 2.22
C ASP A 36 -11.58 19.02 2.47
N ILE A 37 -10.37 18.55 2.17
CA ILE A 37 -9.13 19.33 2.28
C ILE A 37 -8.41 19.32 0.95
N ASP A 38 -7.95 20.51 0.54
CA ASP A 38 -7.03 20.66 -0.58
C ASP A 38 -5.59 20.52 -0.11
N TYR A 39 -4.89 19.56 -0.69
CA TYR A 39 -3.47 19.30 -0.49
C TYR A 39 -2.69 19.80 -1.68
N TYR A 40 -1.76 20.73 -1.46
CA TYR A 40 -0.96 21.36 -2.50
C TYR A 40 0.43 20.75 -2.49
N PHE A 41 0.80 20.09 -3.59
CA PHE A 41 2.08 19.42 -3.76
C PHE A 41 2.99 20.26 -4.64
N SER A 42 4.19 20.56 -4.15
CA SER A 42 5.20 21.32 -4.90
C SER A 42 6.59 20.76 -4.66
N PHE A 43 7.49 20.91 -5.64
CA PHE A 43 8.90 20.59 -5.46
C PHE A 43 9.65 21.85 -5.05
N ILE A 44 10.41 21.76 -3.96
CA ILE A 44 11.38 22.79 -3.58
C ILE A 44 12.65 22.61 -4.43
N ASP A 45 13.07 21.36 -4.60
CA ASP A 45 14.18 20.93 -5.45
C ASP A 45 13.95 19.48 -5.94
N GLU A 46 14.94 18.88 -6.62
CA GLU A 46 14.84 17.52 -7.18
C GLU A 46 14.66 16.40 -6.14
N LYS A 47 14.99 16.65 -4.88
CA LYS A 47 14.96 15.67 -3.77
C LYS A 47 14.04 16.07 -2.65
N THR A 48 13.39 17.22 -2.75
CA THR A 48 12.59 17.80 -1.68
C THR A 48 11.21 18.18 -2.21
N MET A 49 10.17 17.54 -1.67
CA MET A 49 8.77 17.86 -1.94
C MET A 49 8.14 18.51 -0.71
N GLN A 50 7.31 19.52 -0.94
CA GLN A 50 6.48 20.17 0.06
C GLN A 50 5.01 19.83 -0.19
N ILE A 51 4.30 19.54 0.90
CA ILE A 51 2.84 19.39 0.90
C ILE A 51 2.26 20.42 1.86
N ASP A 52 1.36 21.27 1.39
CA ASP A 52 0.63 22.24 2.21
C ASP A 52 -0.85 21.91 2.28
N ALA A 53 -1.45 22.12 3.45
CA ALA A 53 -2.88 21.99 3.65
C ALA A 53 -3.40 22.96 4.72
N HIS A 54 -4.62 23.45 4.51
CA HIS A 54 -5.29 24.39 5.42
C HIS A 54 -6.55 23.73 5.99
N TYR A 55 -6.55 23.48 7.28
CA TYR A 55 -7.61 22.76 7.98
C TYR A 55 -8.53 23.75 8.71
N PRO A 56 -9.83 23.80 8.38
CA PRO A 56 -10.78 24.57 9.17
C PRO A 56 -11.00 23.89 10.52
N ILE A 57 -10.67 24.55 11.62
CA ILE A 57 -11.01 24.03 12.96
C ILE A 57 -12.50 24.19 13.18
N ASP A 58 -13.23 23.09 13.07
CA ASP A 58 -14.62 23.03 13.52
C ASP A 58 -14.72 22.35 14.88
N ALA A 59 -14.66 23.15 15.95
CA ALA A 59 -14.80 22.67 17.31
C ALA A 59 -16.16 21.97 17.57
N LYS A 60 -17.17 22.18 16.73
CA LYS A 60 -18.48 21.53 16.88
C LYS A 60 -18.45 20.06 16.49
N ARG A 61 -17.57 19.65 15.57
CA ARG A 61 -17.44 18.23 15.15
C ARG A 61 -17.10 17.31 16.30
N PHE A 62 -16.38 17.83 17.29
CA PHE A 62 -15.94 17.08 18.46
C PHE A 62 -16.81 17.33 19.71
N GLU A 63 -18.00 17.95 19.59
CA GLU A 63 -18.86 18.24 20.75
C GLU A 63 -19.45 16.99 21.41
N ASN A 64 -19.66 15.93 20.64
CA ASN A 64 -20.24 14.67 21.13
C ASN A 64 -19.20 13.56 21.32
N SER A 65 -17.92 13.83 21.04
CA SER A 65 -16.85 12.85 21.19
C SER A 65 -16.48 12.72 22.66
N VAL A 66 -16.45 11.49 23.17
CA VAL A 66 -16.02 11.20 24.54
C VAL A 66 -14.49 11.18 24.55
N PHE A 67 -13.87 12.26 25.02
CA PHE A 67 -12.44 12.32 25.26
C PHE A 67 -12.14 11.95 26.72
N ASP A 68 -11.12 11.13 26.96
CA ASP A 68 -10.66 10.81 28.32
C ASP A 68 -10.12 12.06 29.04
N GLU A 69 -10.15 12.06 30.39
CA GLU A 69 -9.75 13.21 31.23
C GLU A 69 -8.31 13.74 30.97
N VAL A 70 -7.45 12.92 30.34
CA VAL A 70 -6.05 13.26 29.99
C VAL A 70 -5.96 14.14 28.73
N PHE A 71 -7.03 14.21 27.95
CA PHE A 71 -7.05 14.65 26.57
C PHE A 71 -8.00 15.85 26.43
N THR A 72 -7.49 17.08 26.63
CA THR A 72 -8.33 18.28 26.46
C THR A 72 -8.76 18.40 24.99
N LYS A 73 -10.01 18.79 24.75
CA LYS A 73 -10.60 18.92 23.40
C LYS A 73 -9.72 19.72 22.43
N GLU A 74 -9.13 20.83 22.89
CA GLU A 74 -8.25 21.68 22.09
C GLU A 74 -6.91 21.00 21.76
N ALA A 75 -6.30 20.31 22.73
CA ALA A 75 -5.07 19.56 22.51
C ALA A 75 -5.30 18.37 21.56
N CYS A 76 -6.42 17.66 21.71
CA CYS A 76 -6.80 16.54 20.85
C CYS A 76 -7.09 16.98 19.43
N THR A 77 -7.77 18.10 19.24
CA THR A 77 -8.13 18.60 17.91
C THR A 77 -6.89 18.83 17.05
N ARG A 78 -5.85 19.50 17.60
CA ARG A 78 -4.58 19.72 16.87
C ARG A 78 -3.81 18.42 16.61
N VAL A 79 -3.84 17.48 17.55
CA VAL A 79 -3.22 16.16 17.39
C VAL A 79 -3.91 15.34 16.30
N ILE A 80 -5.25 15.31 16.30
CA ILE A 80 -6.06 14.61 15.28
C ILE A 80 -5.74 15.15 13.89
N TYR A 81 -5.77 16.47 13.67
CA TYR A 81 -5.46 17.03 12.35
C TYR A 81 -4.03 16.69 11.88
N ARG A 82 -3.06 16.70 12.79
CA ARG A 82 -1.68 16.30 12.48
C ARG A 82 -1.59 14.82 12.10
N ASP A 83 -2.26 13.95 12.85
CA ASP A 83 -2.19 12.51 12.63
C ASP A 83 -2.95 12.11 11.35
N GLU A 84 -4.09 12.74 11.07
CA GLU A 84 -4.81 12.67 9.78
C GLU A 84 -3.93 13.14 8.61
N PHE A 85 -3.19 14.23 8.80
CA PHE A 85 -2.22 14.70 7.80
C PHE A 85 -1.10 13.68 7.57
N ASN A 86 -0.65 12.99 8.60
CA ASN A 86 0.33 11.91 8.43
C ASN A 86 -0.28 10.70 7.69
N VAL A 87 -1.52 10.33 7.99
CA VAL A 87 -2.26 9.29 7.24
C VAL A 87 -2.39 9.65 5.77
N MET A 88 -2.66 10.92 5.45
CA MET A 88 -2.67 11.41 4.06
C MET A 88 -1.35 11.14 3.35
N ILE A 89 -0.21 11.44 3.99
CA ILE A 89 1.13 11.22 3.41
C ILE A 89 1.33 9.73 3.09
N HIS A 90 0.91 8.83 3.98
CA HIS A 90 0.96 7.39 3.75
C HIS A 90 0.04 6.96 2.59
N ASN A 91 -1.16 7.53 2.50
CA ASN A 91 -2.11 7.25 1.42
C ASN A 91 -1.59 7.73 0.06
N PHE A 92 -0.96 8.91 0.04
CA PHE A 92 -0.30 9.44 -1.13
C PHE A 92 0.89 8.58 -1.56
N TYR A 93 1.72 8.16 -0.61
CA TYR A 93 2.80 7.22 -0.88
C TYR A 93 2.27 5.92 -1.51
N LEU A 94 1.20 5.34 -0.94
CA LEU A 94 0.58 4.13 -1.49
C LEU A 94 0.02 4.35 -2.90
N ALA A 95 -0.60 5.50 -3.17
CA ALA A 95 -1.07 5.85 -4.51
C ALA A 95 0.09 5.93 -5.52
N CYS A 96 1.22 6.50 -5.12
CA CYS A 96 2.45 6.50 -5.92
C CYS A 96 2.97 5.08 -6.16
N GLN A 97 2.94 4.19 -5.16
CA GLN A 97 3.36 2.79 -5.33
C GLN A 97 2.47 1.99 -6.29
N ILE A 98 1.17 2.25 -6.27
CA ILE A 98 0.24 1.64 -7.23
C ILE A 98 0.48 2.19 -8.64
N SER A 99 0.72 3.51 -8.75
CA SER A 99 0.96 4.23 -10.01
C SER A 99 2.27 3.80 -10.69
N ASP A 100 3.38 3.82 -9.95
CA ASP A 100 4.72 3.48 -10.43
C ASP A 100 5.50 2.76 -9.32
N PRO A 101 5.44 1.41 -9.29
CA PRO A 101 6.10 0.60 -8.27
C PRO A 101 7.58 0.93 -8.11
N ALA A 102 8.02 1.11 -6.87
CA ALA A 102 9.37 1.56 -6.51
C ALA A 102 9.81 2.93 -7.07
N GLY A 103 8.89 3.66 -7.71
CA GLY A 103 9.11 4.98 -8.30
C GLY A 103 9.09 6.11 -7.29
N PHE A 104 8.70 5.87 -6.04
CA PHE A 104 8.64 6.89 -4.99
C PHE A 104 9.15 6.35 -3.66
N GLU A 105 9.99 7.10 -2.95
CA GLU A 105 10.45 6.80 -1.59
C GLU A 105 10.46 8.09 -0.80
N ILE A 106 10.12 8.01 0.49
CA ILE A 106 10.25 9.11 1.43
C ILE A 106 11.26 8.72 2.49
N THR A 107 12.46 9.26 2.38
CA THR A 107 13.57 8.96 3.30
C THR A 107 13.45 9.72 4.61
N ASN A 108 12.84 10.91 4.58
CA ASN A 108 12.59 11.73 5.76
C ASN A 108 11.29 12.52 5.61
N ILE A 109 10.54 12.63 6.70
CA ILE A 109 9.28 13.37 6.78
C ILE A 109 9.39 14.38 7.92
N LYS A 110 9.12 15.64 7.62
CA LYS A 110 9.13 16.74 8.58
C LYS A 110 7.80 17.48 8.53
N ILE A 111 6.98 17.36 9.57
CA ILE A 111 5.67 18.03 9.66
C ILE A 111 5.79 19.30 10.52
N LEU A 112 5.24 20.40 10.02
CA LEU A 112 5.19 21.73 10.63
C LEU A 112 3.72 22.13 10.85
N VAL A 113 3.46 22.83 11.97
CA VAL A 113 2.12 23.32 12.34
C VAL A 113 2.18 24.84 12.53
N ASP A 114 1.35 25.57 11.80
CA ASP A 114 1.25 27.04 11.80
C ASP A 114 2.60 27.75 11.54
N GLY A 115 3.48 27.13 10.75
CA GLY A 115 4.82 27.66 10.45
C GLY A 115 5.79 27.70 11.64
N TYR A 116 5.37 27.27 12.84
CA TYR A 116 6.22 27.26 14.03
C TYR A 116 6.82 25.88 14.28
N ASP A 117 8.11 25.89 14.63
CA ASP A 117 8.94 24.73 14.94
C ASP A 117 8.67 24.16 16.35
N LYS A 118 7.40 23.94 16.69
CA LYS A 118 7.03 23.38 17.99
C LYS A 118 7.04 21.86 17.91
N LYS A 119 8.25 21.31 18.09
CA LYS A 119 8.61 19.87 18.12
C LYS A 119 8.33 19.17 16.79
N PHE A 120 9.35 19.09 15.94
CA PHE A 120 9.36 18.16 14.81
C PHE A 120 8.88 16.78 15.26
N VAL A 121 7.85 16.27 14.61
CA VAL A 121 7.54 14.84 14.67
C VAL A 121 8.29 14.22 13.50
N PHE A 122 9.43 13.59 13.80
CA PHE A 122 10.07 12.70 12.85
C PHE A 122 9.23 11.44 12.76
N THR A 123 8.68 11.17 11.59
CA THR A 123 7.99 9.92 11.31
C THR A 123 8.93 8.94 10.60
N LYS A 124 8.56 7.67 10.60
CA LYS A 124 9.35 6.59 9.98
C LYS A 124 9.45 6.81 8.48
N SER A 125 10.62 6.59 7.90
CA SER A 125 10.82 6.60 6.45
C SER A 125 9.87 5.62 5.76
N LEU A 126 9.30 6.02 4.63
CA LEU A 126 8.49 5.18 3.74
C LEU A 126 9.36 4.73 2.57
N LEU A 127 9.96 3.56 2.72
CA LEU A 127 10.89 2.98 1.75
C LEU A 127 10.22 1.83 1.01
N ASN A 128 10.67 1.58 -0.22
CA ASN A 128 10.20 0.43 -0.97
C ASN A 128 10.76 -0.87 -0.37
N PRO A 129 9.92 -1.89 -0.17
CA PRO A 129 10.43 -3.22 0.13
C PRO A 129 11.35 -3.70 -1.01
N PHE A 130 12.44 -4.38 -0.65
CA PHE A 130 13.45 -4.85 -1.60
C PHE A 130 12.85 -5.73 -2.71
N SER A 131 11.83 -6.53 -2.38
CA SER A 131 11.06 -7.34 -3.31
C SER A 131 10.39 -6.52 -4.43
N VAL A 132 9.91 -5.31 -4.14
CA VAL A 132 9.35 -4.41 -5.17
C VAL A 132 10.44 -3.93 -6.13
N GLY A 133 11.61 -3.55 -5.60
CA GLY A 133 12.75 -3.12 -6.41
C GLY A 133 13.23 -4.21 -7.38
N ASN A 134 13.34 -5.45 -6.91
CA ASN A 134 13.73 -6.58 -7.76
C ASN A 134 12.68 -6.93 -8.81
N LEU A 135 11.41 -6.67 -8.53
CA LEU A 135 10.33 -6.97 -9.44
C LEU A 135 10.32 -6.00 -10.64
N VAL A 136 10.70 -4.74 -10.43
CA VAL A 136 10.78 -3.72 -11.49
C VAL A 136 12.12 -3.68 -12.23
N ASP A 137 13.11 -4.47 -11.81
CA ASP A 137 14.34 -4.65 -12.59
C ASP A 137 14.00 -5.23 -13.97
N GLU A 138 14.49 -4.60 -15.05
CA GLU A 138 14.26 -5.03 -16.43
C GLU A 138 14.73 -6.47 -16.70
N LYS A 139 15.65 -7.00 -15.88
CA LYS A 139 16.10 -8.40 -15.94
C LYS A 139 15.08 -9.37 -15.36
N ASN A 140 14.13 -8.89 -14.56
CA ASN A 140 13.07 -9.71 -14.00
C ASN A 140 12.03 -10.03 -15.09
N PRO A 141 11.73 -11.29 -15.39
CA PRO A 141 10.77 -11.66 -16.43
C PRO A 141 9.34 -11.18 -16.14
N PHE A 142 9.03 -10.84 -14.88
CA PHE A 142 7.73 -10.29 -14.48
C PHE A 142 7.65 -8.77 -14.58
N SER A 143 8.75 -8.06 -14.83
CA SER A 143 8.75 -6.59 -14.97
C SER A 143 7.81 -6.13 -16.09
N ARG A 144 7.68 -6.92 -17.17
CA ARG A 144 6.75 -6.65 -18.28
C ARG A 144 5.28 -6.63 -17.90
N LEU A 145 4.91 -7.27 -16.78
CA LEU A 145 3.55 -7.29 -16.25
C LEU A 145 3.20 -6.00 -15.49
N ILE A 146 4.17 -5.08 -15.38
CA ILE A 146 4.10 -3.91 -14.54
C ILE A 146 3.89 -2.65 -15.37
N ASP A 147 2.66 -2.47 -15.82
CA ASP A 147 2.24 -1.23 -16.50
C ASP A 147 2.04 -0.07 -15.54
N ARG A 148 2.61 1.10 -15.84
CA ARG A 148 2.39 2.33 -15.05
C ARG A 148 0.97 2.88 -15.24
N ILE A 149 0.41 3.46 -14.18
CA ILE A 149 -0.88 4.17 -14.21
C ILE A 149 -0.66 5.63 -13.84
N HIS A 150 -1.37 6.56 -14.46
CA HIS A 150 -1.31 7.97 -14.06
C HIS A 150 -1.74 8.14 -12.60
N VAL A 151 -0.97 8.85 -11.78
CA VAL A 151 -1.18 8.95 -10.33
C VAL A 151 -2.55 9.57 -9.99
N ASN A 152 -2.99 10.58 -10.75
CA ASN A 152 -4.32 11.16 -10.58
C ASN A 152 -5.44 10.11 -10.76
N SER A 153 -5.32 9.19 -11.73
CA SER A 153 -6.32 8.13 -11.92
C SER A 153 -6.36 7.17 -10.74
N VAL A 154 -5.20 6.87 -10.14
CA VAL A 154 -5.13 6.06 -8.91
C VAL A 154 -5.80 6.79 -7.76
N ILE A 155 -5.46 8.06 -7.55
CA ILE A 155 -6.02 8.89 -6.46
C ILE A 155 -7.54 9.04 -6.60
N ASP A 156 -8.04 9.32 -7.81
CA ASP A 156 -9.47 9.45 -8.05
C ASP A 156 -10.21 8.13 -7.86
N TRP A 157 -9.61 7.00 -8.28
CA TRP A 157 -10.15 5.68 -8.00
C TRP A 157 -10.16 5.36 -6.49
N LEU A 158 -9.11 5.73 -5.75
CA LEU A 158 -9.03 5.57 -4.30
C LEU A 158 -10.10 6.41 -3.57
N LYS A 159 -10.38 7.64 -4.04
CA LYS A 159 -11.48 8.47 -3.51
C LYS A 159 -12.84 7.81 -3.70
N GLY A 160 -13.03 7.05 -4.78
CA GLY A 160 -14.24 6.28 -5.03
C GLY A 160 -14.45 5.07 -4.09
N GLN A 161 -13.43 4.68 -3.30
CA GLN A 161 -13.54 3.57 -2.36
C GLN A 161 -14.21 4.02 -1.06
N LYS A 162 -15.35 3.40 -0.74
CA LYS A 162 -16.24 3.75 0.39
C LYS A 162 -15.54 3.88 1.75
N ASP A 163 -14.46 3.14 1.96
CA ASP A 163 -13.80 2.99 3.26
C ASP A 163 -12.28 3.07 3.20
N PHE A 164 -11.70 3.56 2.10
CA PHE A 164 -10.25 3.77 2.00
C PHE A 164 -9.74 4.79 3.04
N TRP A 165 -10.55 5.80 3.37
CA TRP A 165 -10.25 6.84 4.36
C TRP A 165 -10.74 6.49 5.77
N LYS A 166 -11.11 5.22 6.01
CA LYS A 166 -11.50 4.76 7.35
C LYS A 166 -10.34 4.00 7.96
N GLU A 167 -10.11 4.24 9.24
CA GLU A 167 -9.13 3.49 10.03
C GLU A 167 -9.39 1.97 9.97
N VAL A 168 -10.66 1.59 10.03
CA VAL A 168 -11.10 0.19 9.92
C VAL A 168 -12.00 0.02 8.70
N ALA A 169 -11.40 -0.52 7.62
CA ALA A 169 -12.12 -0.88 6.42
C ALA A 169 -13.06 -2.09 6.65
N GLN A 170 -14.17 -2.11 5.94
CA GLN A 170 -15.21 -3.17 5.98
C GLN A 170 -15.47 -3.79 4.60
N SER A 171 -15.16 -3.08 3.52
CA SER A 171 -15.25 -3.56 2.16
C SER A 171 -14.05 -4.46 1.84
N LYS A 172 -14.24 -5.43 0.95
CA LYS A 172 -13.16 -6.32 0.48
C LYS A 172 -11.97 -5.53 -0.06
N THR A 173 -12.25 -4.54 -0.90
CA THR A 173 -11.24 -3.67 -1.51
C THR A 173 -10.52 -2.82 -0.47
N GLY A 174 -11.23 -2.18 0.45
CA GLY A 174 -10.64 -1.39 1.53
C GLY A 174 -9.75 -2.24 2.46
N ILE A 175 -10.24 -3.42 2.87
CA ILE A 175 -9.47 -4.38 3.67
C ILE A 175 -8.19 -4.79 2.94
N SER A 176 -8.29 -5.09 1.64
CA SER A 176 -7.11 -5.43 0.85
C SER A 176 -6.10 -4.29 0.76
N ILE A 177 -6.57 -3.07 0.53
CA ILE A 177 -5.69 -1.90 0.43
C ILE A 177 -5.01 -1.62 1.77
N ASN A 178 -5.69 -1.83 2.90
CA ASN A 178 -5.08 -1.72 4.22
C ASN A 178 -3.99 -2.78 4.43
N TYR A 179 -4.22 -4.05 4.08
CA TYR A 179 -3.15 -5.05 4.12
C TYR A 179 -1.99 -4.73 3.18
N PHE A 180 -2.29 -4.20 2.00
CA PHE A 180 -1.27 -3.73 1.07
C PHE A 180 -0.47 -2.54 1.61
N ARG A 181 -1.09 -1.67 2.43
CA ARG A 181 -0.38 -0.61 3.17
C ARG A 181 0.61 -1.19 4.18
N TYR A 182 0.21 -2.18 4.97
CA TYR A 182 1.12 -2.82 5.94
C TYR A 182 2.36 -3.44 5.29
N PHE A 183 2.22 -4.01 4.09
CA PHE A 183 3.37 -4.48 3.29
C PHE A 183 4.42 -3.39 3.04
N HIS A 184 4.00 -2.13 2.92
CA HIS A 184 4.90 -1.00 2.70
C HIS A 184 5.43 -0.37 3.99
N GLU A 185 4.78 -0.61 5.13
CA GLU A 185 5.21 -0.07 6.43
C GLU A 185 6.18 -0.99 7.16
N GLU A 186 6.07 -2.29 6.95
CA GLU A 186 6.93 -3.31 7.52
C GLU A 186 7.88 -3.86 6.46
N ASN A 187 9.15 -4.06 6.84
CA ASN A 187 10.11 -4.79 6.03
C ASN A 187 10.45 -6.08 6.74
N GLY A 188 10.23 -7.20 6.06
CA GLY A 188 10.62 -8.52 6.54
C GLY A 188 9.65 -9.63 6.17
N PRO A 189 9.88 -10.85 6.67
CA PRO A 189 9.17 -12.06 6.22
C PRO A 189 7.64 -12.01 6.38
N MET A 190 7.13 -11.13 7.25
CA MET A 190 5.70 -10.92 7.46
C MET A 190 5.01 -10.27 6.24
N ASN A 191 5.76 -9.66 5.34
CA ASN A 191 5.25 -9.06 4.11
C ASN A 191 4.49 -10.05 3.24
N CYS A 192 4.94 -11.31 3.19
CA CYS A 192 4.19 -12.38 2.53
C CYS A 192 2.80 -12.62 3.14
N LEU A 193 2.66 -12.46 4.46
CA LEU A 193 1.36 -12.60 5.13
C LEU A 193 0.43 -11.45 4.77
N TRP A 194 0.93 -10.21 4.81
CA TRP A 194 0.18 -9.01 4.42
C TRP A 194 -0.34 -9.11 2.98
N LEU A 195 0.53 -9.50 2.03
CA LEU A 195 0.15 -9.72 0.64
C LEU A 195 -0.87 -10.85 0.46
N CYS A 196 -0.73 -11.94 1.22
CA CYS A 196 -1.70 -13.04 1.18
C CYS A 196 -3.07 -12.60 1.67
N MET A 197 -3.13 -11.85 2.76
CA MET A 197 -4.40 -11.34 3.30
C MET A 197 -5.03 -10.29 2.38
N ALA A 198 -4.22 -9.48 1.69
CA ALA A 198 -4.71 -8.58 0.65
C ALA A 198 -5.39 -9.35 -0.50
N LEU A 199 -4.72 -10.37 -1.04
CA LEU A 199 -5.31 -11.20 -2.09
C LEU A 199 -6.53 -11.98 -1.62
N GLU A 200 -6.52 -12.52 -0.40
CA GLU A 200 -7.67 -13.24 0.16
C GLU A 200 -8.87 -12.31 0.32
N ALA A 201 -8.65 -11.06 0.77
CA ALA A 201 -9.71 -10.08 0.86
C ALA A 201 -10.33 -9.75 -0.52
N LEU A 202 -9.53 -9.59 -1.57
CA LEU A 202 -10.01 -9.29 -2.93
C LEU A 202 -10.67 -10.48 -3.61
N LEU A 203 -10.01 -11.64 -3.58
CA LEU A 203 -10.29 -12.74 -4.49
C LEU A 203 -11.00 -13.90 -3.81
N VAL A 204 -11.00 -14.02 -2.49
CA VAL A 204 -11.54 -15.21 -1.82
C VAL A 204 -12.93 -14.96 -1.26
N THR A 205 -13.87 -15.80 -1.66
CA THR A 205 -15.24 -15.86 -1.12
C THR A 205 -15.44 -17.05 -0.18
N ASN A 206 -14.72 -18.15 -0.41
CA ASN A 206 -14.78 -19.35 0.42
C ASN A 206 -13.38 -19.75 0.90
N GLN A 207 -13.16 -19.62 2.20
CA GLN A 207 -11.87 -19.84 2.85
C GLN A 207 -11.36 -21.30 2.74
N ASN A 208 -12.24 -22.26 2.46
CA ASN A 208 -11.81 -23.65 2.25
C ASN A 208 -11.10 -23.86 0.91
N PHE A 209 -11.24 -22.91 -0.03
CA PHE A 209 -10.69 -23.00 -1.38
C PHE A 209 -9.81 -21.80 -1.75
N SER A 210 -9.32 -21.03 -0.77
CA SER A 210 -8.58 -19.78 -0.98
C SER A 210 -7.50 -19.89 -2.06
N ARG A 211 -6.65 -20.90 -1.95
CA ARG A 211 -5.57 -21.16 -2.92
C ARG A 211 -6.09 -21.38 -4.35
N ASN A 212 -7.12 -22.19 -4.51
CA ASN A 212 -7.67 -22.50 -5.83
C ASN A 212 -8.40 -21.28 -6.42
N GLN A 213 -9.07 -20.50 -5.58
CA GLN A 213 -9.73 -19.26 -6.01
C GLN A 213 -8.72 -18.20 -6.44
N ILE A 214 -7.64 -18.02 -5.68
CA ILE A 214 -6.56 -17.10 -6.07
C ILE A 214 -5.95 -17.52 -7.41
N TYR A 215 -5.59 -18.80 -7.57
CA TYR A 215 -5.09 -19.29 -8.86
C TYR A 215 -6.07 -19.06 -10.01
N GLY A 216 -7.33 -19.49 -9.85
CA GLY A 216 -8.34 -19.39 -10.89
C GLY A 216 -8.64 -17.95 -11.29
N LYS A 217 -8.70 -17.03 -10.32
CA LYS A 217 -8.99 -15.61 -10.55
C LYS A 217 -7.79 -14.85 -11.09
N LEU A 218 -6.57 -15.14 -10.63
CA LEU A 218 -5.37 -14.53 -11.21
C LEU A 218 -5.17 -14.94 -12.67
N ARG A 219 -5.53 -16.17 -13.05
CA ARG A 219 -5.49 -16.63 -14.44
C ARG A 219 -6.42 -15.83 -15.37
N TYR A 220 -7.46 -15.18 -14.83
CA TYR A 220 -8.30 -14.29 -15.63
C TYR A 220 -7.60 -12.96 -15.98
N PHE A 221 -6.67 -12.51 -15.13
CA PHE A 221 -5.98 -11.23 -15.30
C PHE A 221 -4.61 -11.32 -15.98
N ILE A 222 -3.99 -12.50 -15.93
CA ILE A 222 -2.63 -12.74 -16.46
C ILE A 222 -2.76 -13.50 -17.76
N ASP A 223 -2.20 -12.95 -18.85
CA ASP A 223 -2.21 -13.61 -20.15
C ASP A 223 -1.36 -14.89 -20.13
N GLU A 224 -1.82 -15.95 -20.81
CA GLU A 224 -1.08 -17.21 -20.92
C GLU A 224 0.22 -17.07 -21.73
N GLU A 225 0.31 -16.07 -22.61
CA GLU A 225 1.56 -15.69 -23.27
C GLU A 225 2.57 -15.07 -22.29
N GLU A 226 2.08 -14.56 -21.16
CA GLU A 226 2.90 -13.92 -20.14
C GLU A 226 3.37 -14.88 -19.05
N ILE A 227 2.45 -15.66 -18.51
CA ILE A 227 2.73 -16.73 -17.55
C ILE A 227 1.83 -17.91 -17.89
N ASP A 228 2.43 -19.03 -18.28
CA ASP A 228 1.66 -20.23 -18.57
C ASP A 228 0.97 -20.77 -17.30
N SER A 229 -0.15 -21.46 -17.48
CA SER A 229 -0.97 -22.01 -16.39
C SER A 229 -0.19 -22.85 -15.37
N LYS A 230 0.81 -23.63 -15.79
CA LYS A 230 1.60 -24.48 -14.86
C LYS A 230 2.55 -23.62 -14.03
N THR A 231 3.16 -22.62 -14.64
CA THR A 231 4.02 -21.65 -13.94
C THR A 231 3.22 -20.85 -12.92
N LEU A 232 2.05 -20.33 -13.31
CA LEU A 232 1.17 -19.60 -12.38
C LEU A 232 0.72 -20.48 -11.21
N GLN A 233 0.28 -21.71 -11.47
CA GLN A 233 -0.10 -22.66 -10.42
C GLN A 233 1.05 -22.90 -9.44
N LYS A 234 2.28 -23.09 -9.96
CA LYS A 234 3.48 -23.29 -9.13
C LYS A 234 3.79 -22.06 -8.27
N LEU A 235 3.66 -20.85 -8.81
CA LEU A 235 3.86 -19.60 -8.07
C LEU A 235 2.84 -19.48 -6.92
N VAL A 236 1.56 -19.72 -7.19
CA VAL A 236 0.50 -19.70 -6.17
C VAL A 236 0.73 -20.76 -5.10
N ASP A 237 1.09 -21.98 -5.48
CA ASP A 237 1.39 -23.06 -4.54
C ASP A 237 2.59 -22.74 -3.64
N ASN A 238 3.66 -22.18 -4.23
CA ASN A 238 4.85 -21.75 -3.47
C ASN A 238 4.50 -20.64 -2.49
N PHE A 239 3.76 -19.63 -2.94
CA PHE A 239 3.33 -18.49 -2.12
C PHE A 239 2.50 -18.93 -0.91
N TYR A 240 1.50 -19.79 -1.13
CA TYR A 240 0.68 -20.35 -0.05
C TYR A 240 1.45 -21.26 0.89
N SER A 241 2.35 -22.09 0.35
CA SER A 241 3.24 -22.94 1.15
C SER A 241 4.13 -22.09 2.05
N PHE A 242 4.68 -21.00 1.52
CA PHE A 242 5.50 -20.06 2.27
C PHE A 242 4.71 -19.36 3.38
N ARG A 243 3.54 -18.80 3.06
CA ARG A 243 2.62 -18.22 4.07
C ARG A 243 2.23 -19.23 5.15
N SER A 244 1.95 -20.48 4.77
CA SER A 244 1.62 -21.55 5.73
C SER A 244 2.78 -21.82 6.69
N LYS A 245 4.02 -21.83 6.20
CA LYS A 245 5.21 -21.97 7.06
C LYS A 245 5.33 -20.83 8.06
N ILE A 246 5.07 -19.58 7.66
CA ILE A 246 5.09 -18.43 8.57
C ILE A 246 4.05 -18.60 9.67
N VAL A 247 2.78 -18.80 9.29
CA VAL A 247 1.65 -18.86 10.24
C VAL A 247 1.79 -20.00 11.24
N HIS A 248 2.39 -21.12 10.85
CA HIS A 248 2.59 -22.28 11.72
C HIS A 248 3.96 -22.30 12.40
N GLY A 249 4.77 -21.23 12.32
CA GLY A 249 6.09 -21.17 12.94
C GLY A 249 7.10 -22.20 12.40
N LYS A 250 6.92 -22.64 11.15
CA LYS A 250 7.78 -23.62 10.46
C LYS A 250 8.82 -22.97 9.55
N LEU A 251 8.82 -21.64 9.44
CA LEU A 251 9.85 -20.91 8.70
C LEU A 251 11.06 -20.70 9.61
N ASN A 252 12.18 -21.33 9.28
CA ASN A 252 13.43 -21.18 10.02
C ASN A 252 14.11 -19.86 9.67
N LEU A 253 13.75 -18.78 10.37
CA LEU A 253 14.34 -17.47 10.13
C LEU A 253 15.79 -17.40 10.65
N TYR A 254 16.63 -16.66 9.91
CA TYR A 254 17.95 -16.30 10.39
C TYR A 254 17.84 -15.21 11.47
N ARG A 255 18.91 -15.06 12.28
CA ARG A 255 18.98 -14.00 13.30
C ARG A 255 19.03 -12.63 12.61
N PRO A 256 18.54 -11.53 13.20
CA PRO A 256 18.62 -10.20 12.59
C PRO A 256 19.97 -9.52 12.88
N THR A 257 21.04 -9.91 12.20
CA THR A 257 22.40 -9.31 12.28
C THR A 257 22.96 -9.10 10.86
N MET A 258 24.18 -8.60 10.70
CA MET A 258 24.80 -8.40 9.37
C MET A 258 25.73 -9.55 8.95
N ILE A 259 25.90 -10.58 9.79
CA ILE A 259 26.85 -11.69 9.57
C ILE A 259 26.30 -12.73 8.60
N HIS A 260 24.98 -12.74 8.35
CA HIS A 260 24.25 -13.79 7.62
C HIS A 260 24.53 -13.82 6.13
N ASN A 261 24.88 -12.66 5.56
CA ASN A 261 25.17 -12.48 4.13
C ASN A 261 26.40 -13.26 3.63
N ALA A 262 27.05 -14.05 4.50
CA ALA A 262 28.19 -14.89 4.19
C ALA A 262 27.84 -16.38 4.03
N THR A 263 26.58 -16.79 4.20
CA THR A 263 26.19 -18.21 4.14
C THR A 263 25.14 -18.49 3.08
N LYS A 264 25.35 -19.57 2.30
CA LYS A 264 24.42 -20.00 1.26
C LYS A 264 23.01 -20.31 1.78
N GLU A 265 22.87 -20.74 3.03
CA GLU A 265 21.58 -21.04 3.64
C GLU A 265 20.71 -19.78 3.79
N VAL A 266 21.35 -18.65 4.13
CA VAL A 266 20.69 -17.35 4.24
C VAL A 266 20.30 -16.87 2.86
N ASP A 267 21.21 -16.93 1.88
CA ASP A 267 20.93 -16.53 0.50
C ASP A 267 19.69 -17.27 -0.05
N ILE A 268 19.63 -18.60 0.14
CA ILE A 268 18.47 -19.41 -0.29
C ILE A 268 17.17 -18.97 0.39
N LEU A 269 17.23 -18.59 1.67
CA LEU A 269 16.06 -18.14 2.41
C LEU A 269 15.63 -16.73 1.98
N GLU A 270 16.57 -15.81 1.77
CA GLU A 270 16.31 -14.46 1.28
C GLU A 270 15.74 -14.49 -0.14
N ASP A 271 16.29 -15.33 -1.02
CA ASP A 271 15.75 -15.57 -2.36
C ASP A 271 14.32 -16.10 -2.28
N SER A 272 14.05 -17.02 -1.34
CA SER A 272 12.71 -17.56 -1.13
C SER A 272 11.74 -16.49 -0.61
N ILE A 273 12.13 -15.68 0.38
CA ILE A 273 11.34 -14.55 0.89
C ILE A 273 11.03 -13.59 -0.25
N THR A 274 12.08 -13.10 -0.92
CA THR A 274 12.01 -12.10 -1.99
C THR A 274 11.14 -12.59 -3.14
N SER A 275 11.30 -13.84 -3.58
CA SER A 275 10.51 -14.39 -4.69
C SER A 275 9.02 -14.47 -4.35
N ASN A 276 8.67 -14.91 -3.14
CA ASN A 276 7.27 -15.01 -2.71
C ASN A 276 6.65 -13.63 -2.47
N GLU A 277 7.39 -12.69 -1.88
CA GLU A 277 6.93 -11.30 -1.74
C GLU A 277 6.73 -10.63 -3.09
N SER A 278 7.68 -10.79 -4.02
CA SER A 278 7.61 -10.21 -5.36
C SER A 278 6.38 -10.73 -6.11
N PHE A 279 6.10 -12.04 -6.03
CA PHE A 279 4.90 -12.62 -6.62
C PHE A 279 3.62 -12.12 -5.94
N GLY A 280 3.57 -12.09 -4.60
CA GLY A 280 2.40 -11.61 -3.86
C GLY A 280 2.09 -10.14 -4.17
N TYR A 281 3.12 -9.30 -4.22
CA TYR A 281 3.01 -7.89 -4.61
C TYR A 281 2.47 -7.78 -6.04
N LEU A 282 3.10 -8.47 -6.99
CA LEU A 282 2.68 -8.49 -8.39
C LEU A 282 1.20 -8.88 -8.53
N ALA A 283 0.78 -9.94 -7.83
CA ALA A 283 -0.59 -10.43 -7.89
C ALA A 283 -1.60 -9.40 -7.35
N VAL A 284 -1.34 -8.79 -6.19
CA VAL A 284 -2.21 -7.72 -5.64
C VAL A 284 -2.27 -6.55 -6.62
N ARG A 285 -1.11 -6.17 -7.15
CA ARG A 285 -0.93 -5.05 -8.04
C ARG A 285 -1.66 -5.24 -9.38
N ILE A 286 -1.64 -6.44 -9.96
CA ILE A 286 -2.40 -6.78 -11.17
C ILE A 286 -3.90 -6.66 -10.92
N CYS A 287 -4.40 -7.12 -9.77
CA CYS A 287 -5.80 -6.94 -9.40
C CYS A 287 -6.16 -5.44 -9.31
N LEU A 288 -5.38 -4.67 -8.55
CA LEU A 288 -5.60 -3.22 -8.40
C LEU A 288 -5.50 -2.49 -9.74
N TYR A 289 -4.51 -2.81 -10.57
CA TYR A 289 -4.33 -2.24 -11.90
C TYR A 289 -5.57 -2.47 -12.77
N ASN A 290 -6.08 -3.71 -12.82
CA ASN A 290 -7.28 -4.04 -13.57
C ASN A 290 -8.52 -3.31 -13.02
N MET A 291 -8.66 -3.21 -11.71
CA MET A 291 -9.75 -2.46 -11.08
C MET A 291 -9.70 -0.98 -11.44
N ILE A 292 -8.52 -0.35 -11.38
CA ILE A 292 -8.34 1.08 -11.70
C ILE A 292 -8.58 1.33 -13.19
N LYS A 293 -7.98 0.53 -14.07
CA LYS A 293 -8.10 0.66 -15.53
C LYS A 293 -9.54 0.56 -16.02
N ASN A 294 -10.34 -0.28 -15.37
CA ASN A 294 -11.75 -0.48 -15.71
C ASN A 294 -12.71 0.32 -14.81
N ASN A 295 -12.19 1.15 -13.90
CA ASN A 295 -12.96 1.89 -12.90
C ASN A 295 -13.96 1.01 -12.11
N ILE A 296 -13.50 -0.17 -11.70
CA ILE A 296 -14.25 -1.15 -10.92
C ILE A 296 -13.86 -1.00 -9.45
N HIS A 297 -14.84 -1.02 -8.54
CA HIS A 297 -14.62 -0.88 -7.10
C HIS A 297 -14.67 -2.19 -6.32
N ASN A 298 -15.18 -3.28 -6.92
CA ASN A 298 -15.21 -4.63 -6.33
C ASN A 298 -14.98 -5.70 -7.42
N LEU A 299 -14.24 -6.76 -7.08
CA LEU A 299 -14.07 -7.91 -7.96
C LEU A 299 -15.08 -9.00 -7.60
N ASP A 300 -16.17 -9.04 -8.35
CA ASP A 300 -17.20 -10.08 -8.24
C ASP A 300 -17.00 -11.11 -9.36
N PHE A 301 -16.80 -12.37 -8.98
CA PHE A 301 -16.58 -13.47 -9.91
C PHE A 301 -17.72 -14.46 -9.81
N GLU A 302 -18.26 -14.87 -10.95
CA GLU A 302 -19.16 -16.01 -11.05
C GLU A 302 -18.32 -17.28 -11.23
N GLU A 303 -18.48 -18.24 -10.31
CA GLU A 303 -17.70 -19.49 -10.29
C GLU A 303 -18.60 -20.68 -10.60
N GLU A 304 -18.24 -21.46 -11.63
CA GLU A 304 -18.85 -22.76 -11.89
C GLU A 304 -17.98 -23.90 -11.30
N ILE A 305 -18.53 -24.66 -10.35
CA ILE A 305 -17.83 -25.81 -9.76
C ILE A 305 -18.18 -27.08 -10.55
N ILE A 306 -17.21 -27.62 -11.30
CA ILE A 306 -17.37 -28.84 -12.09
C ILE A 306 -16.76 -30.04 -11.36
N TYR A 307 -17.58 -30.98 -10.91
CA TYR A 307 -17.12 -32.26 -10.35
C TYR A 307 -16.77 -33.24 -11.48
N LYS A 308 -15.53 -33.75 -11.50
CA LYS A 308 -15.09 -34.80 -12.42
C LYS A 308 -14.77 -36.08 -11.66
N LEU A 309 -15.42 -37.19 -12.03
CA LEU A 309 -15.04 -38.51 -11.56
C LEU A 309 -13.66 -38.86 -12.10
N LYS A 310 -12.73 -39.27 -11.22
CA LYS A 310 -11.49 -39.91 -11.66
C LYS A 310 -11.85 -41.22 -12.33
N GLN A 311 -11.59 -41.31 -13.63
CA GLN A 311 -11.48 -42.59 -14.34
C GLN A 311 -10.17 -43.26 -13.96
#